data_AF-A0A3S3KFZ7-F1
#
_entry.id   AF-A0A3S3KFZ7-F1
#
_cell.length_a   1.000
_cell.length_b   1.000
_cell.length_c   1.000
_cell.angle_alpha   90.00
_cell.angle_beta   90.00
_cell.angle_gamma   90.00
#
_symmetry.space_group_name_H-M   'P 1'
#
loop_
_entity.id
_entity.type
_entity.pdbx_description
1 polymer ?
#
loop_
_entity_poly.entity_id
_entity_poly.type
_entity_poly.pdbx_seq_one_letter_code
_entity_poly.pdbx_strand_id
1 'polypeptide(L)'
;MVWFSSPGSGSGASWGGTGVKQDTTKPPENVSADRPFSVSKVLGRSIPIVIGTDKVDGIPVVGGALTTSIVTGYTQVSLTTLQNLSDYPSGSKWLNNDPFSRVALVPISGSQQVAAIGYLLAYDPFGDGYELIRVEIDDAVVFDAENGIGASTGFRYYGGNHTAVDPITRGVIGANAGAWQNFAMIFIDGYATDSAPSVKCVISNAASGGGGNQEIVWTGATPAIFTQNAAGRAAAYDPTGDVIYQLLGQNEIAGSTQVYLSVLDTVTHSERYRIPLEDSTAGVSGSKWIMAIRGSGFVFTRFSGGASVDNRVYDVTTGKIVSSYEESGELFDWKIGFPFGTSYILIGFNLGVGPSLSYALIDITGQVQIGGVTGAAGGAPVVYGRQTAGTVSFFICDTAGTVKEAIFDGDAWTTITVYTSAGVPTGAWYDPQTGYLIVFETVAGAYFIRYVDPETGSTADSVTLDRDYFISTGTFATGRERYWPRPGYVMMTEGLNDDGRVYLLNIGSKTISTFAENTAIDNIDFTTGIFDQNKLAYYQAFGDDVWTEYRPPNILPGLIDVEIMLTKLASLAGYGPSELVFDGFDGLAPEGDHSEEYVL
;
A
#
# COMPACT_ATOMS: atom_id res chain seq x y z
N MET A 1 3.18 2.32 44.70
CA MET A 1 4.16 3.32 45.18
C MET A 1 5.22 2.62 46.03
N VAL A 2 6.42 2.39 45.48
CA VAL A 2 7.55 1.74 46.18
C VAL A 2 8.78 2.63 45.99
N TRP A 3 9.40 3.03 47.10
CA TRP A 3 10.69 3.73 47.13
C TRP A 3 11.82 2.70 47.11
N PHE A 4 12.78 2.85 46.19
CA PHE A 4 14.05 2.12 46.25
C PHE A 4 15.13 3.00 46.88
N SER A 5 15.66 2.53 48.01
CA SER A 5 16.83 3.10 48.66
C SER A 5 18.09 2.79 47.84
N SER A 6 18.80 3.83 47.41
CA SER A 6 20.18 3.74 46.93
C SER A 6 21.16 3.54 48.09
N PRO A 7 22.17 2.68 47.88
CA PRO A 7 23.52 2.96 48.36
C PRO A 7 24.52 2.92 47.20
N GLY A 8 24.83 4.10 46.66
CA GLY A 8 26.21 4.58 46.47
C GLY A 8 27.18 3.86 45.52
N SER A 9 27.53 4.59 44.46
CA SER A 9 28.80 4.65 43.70
C SER A 9 29.02 3.69 42.51
N GLY A 10 28.87 4.25 41.31
CA GLY A 10 29.34 3.69 40.03
C GLY A 10 28.44 4.14 38.88
N SER A 11 28.95 5.01 38.00
CA SER A 11 28.29 5.66 36.83
C SER A 11 27.07 4.91 36.25
N GLY A 12 25.87 5.37 36.63
CA GLY A 12 24.61 4.77 36.23
C GLY A 12 24.13 5.17 34.83
N ALA A 13 23.52 4.21 34.14
CA ALA A 13 22.56 4.48 33.08
C ALA A 13 21.42 5.34 33.63
N SER A 14 21.15 6.48 32.99
CA SER A 14 20.03 7.34 33.37
C SER A 14 18.74 6.83 32.73
N TRP A 15 17.73 6.62 33.55
CA TRP A 15 16.38 6.32 33.13
C TRP A 15 15.55 7.60 33.09
N GLY A 16 15.12 7.99 31.89
CA GLY A 16 14.22 9.13 31.67
C GLY A 16 14.28 9.59 30.21
N GLY A 17 13.12 9.68 29.56
CA GLY A 17 12.91 10.13 28.16
C GLY A 17 13.24 11.61 27.90
N THR A 18 14.41 12.07 28.32
CA THR A 18 14.98 13.36 27.92
C THR A 18 16.50 13.18 27.76
N GLY A 19 17.02 13.56 26.60
CA GLY A 19 18.38 13.22 26.13
C GLY A 19 19.50 13.36 27.16
N VAL A 20 20.38 12.36 27.18
CA VAL A 20 21.53 12.29 28.08
C VAL A 20 22.57 13.35 27.70
N LYS A 21 23.02 14.15 28.68
CA LYS A 21 24.11 15.12 28.51
C LYS A 21 25.45 14.40 28.33
N GLN A 22 26.17 14.76 27.26
CA GLN A 22 27.47 14.24 26.86
C GLN A 22 28.59 14.57 27.89
N ASP A 23 29.45 13.59 28.19
CA ASP A 23 30.66 13.78 29.00
C ASP A 23 31.71 14.58 28.21
N THR A 24 32.15 15.71 28.77
CA THR A 24 33.06 16.69 28.14
C THR A 24 34.54 16.47 28.46
N THR A 25 34.90 15.43 29.23
CA THR A 25 36.23 15.30 29.82
C THR A 25 37.25 14.47 29.03
N LYS A 26 36.86 13.80 27.95
CA LYS A 26 37.78 13.06 27.06
C LYS A 26 38.13 13.85 25.80
N PRO A 27 39.42 13.98 25.43
CA PRO A 27 39.79 14.47 24.10
C PRO A 27 39.25 13.51 23.03
N PRO A 28 38.44 13.98 22.07
CA PRO A 28 37.88 13.13 21.03
C PRO A 28 38.95 12.78 19.98
N GLU A 29 39.00 11.52 19.59
CA GLU A 29 39.76 11.09 18.40
C GLU A 29 38.97 11.39 17.12
N ASN A 30 39.69 11.48 16.00
CA ASN A 30 39.10 11.79 14.70
C ASN A 30 38.30 10.58 14.17
N VAL A 31 37.12 10.86 13.62
CA VAL A 31 36.38 9.89 12.79
C VAL A 31 37.04 9.83 11.41
N SER A 32 37.02 8.67 10.77
CA SER A 32 37.39 8.52 9.35
C SER A 32 36.27 9.03 8.45
N ALA A 33 36.01 10.34 8.47
CA ALA A 33 35.13 11.00 7.51
C ALA A 33 35.99 11.83 6.54
N ASP A 34 36.07 11.36 5.30
CA ASP A 34 36.81 12.05 4.26
C ASP A 34 36.06 13.31 3.79
N ARG A 35 36.83 14.35 3.43
CA ARG A 35 36.30 15.64 2.95
C ARG A 35 35.39 15.45 1.72
N PRO A 36 34.35 16.29 1.55
CA PRO A 36 34.08 17.53 2.29
C PRO A 36 33.04 17.42 3.41
N PHE A 37 32.55 16.23 3.76
CA PHE A 37 31.54 16.11 4.81
C PHE A 37 32.10 16.44 6.20
N SER A 38 31.34 17.22 6.96
CA SER A 38 31.64 17.55 8.36
C SER A 38 30.67 16.80 9.26
N VAL A 39 31.06 15.61 9.74
CA VAL A 39 30.28 14.85 10.71
C VAL A 39 30.63 15.26 12.15
N SER A 40 29.61 15.40 12.99
CA SER A 40 29.77 15.76 14.40
C SER A 40 30.33 14.59 15.23
N LYS A 41 31.10 14.92 16.28
CA LYS A 41 31.83 13.97 17.16
C LYS A 41 30.99 12.74 17.57
N VAL A 42 31.55 11.57 17.33
CA VAL A 42 30.90 10.27 17.54
C VAL A 42 31.34 9.61 18.86
N LEU A 43 32.60 9.79 19.24
CA LEU A 43 33.14 9.24 20.48
C LEU A 43 32.52 9.90 21.71
N GLY A 44 31.97 9.08 22.61
CA GLY A 44 31.29 9.53 23.83
C GLY A 44 29.79 9.80 23.67
N ARG A 45 29.20 9.54 22.49
CA ARG A 45 27.74 9.49 22.35
C ARG A 45 27.18 8.21 22.97
N SER A 46 26.07 8.33 23.68
CA SER A 46 25.30 7.17 24.14
C SER A 46 24.75 6.42 22.93
N ILE A 47 24.88 5.10 22.94
CA ILE A 47 24.29 4.21 21.94
C ILE A 47 22.97 3.71 22.53
N PRO A 48 21.83 3.84 21.82
CA PRO A 48 20.57 3.35 22.33
C PRO A 48 20.53 1.81 22.31
N ILE A 49 19.76 1.24 23.24
CA ILE A 49 19.32 -0.15 23.24
C ILE A 49 17.80 -0.08 23.06
N VAL A 50 17.26 -0.79 22.08
CA VAL A 50 15.81 -0.84 21.81
C VAL A 50 15.24 -2.16 22.32
N ILE A 51 14.10 -2.10 23.00
CA ILE A 51 13.32 -3.26 23.43
C ILE A 51 11.89 -3.04 22.92
N GLY A 52 11.41 -3.91 22.04
CA GLY A 52 10.21 -3.67 21.25
C GLY A 52 10.55 -2.94 19.95
N THR A 53 9.76 -1.93 19.60
CA THR A 53 9.92 -1.11 18.38
C THR A 53 10.12 0.35 18.78
N ASP A 54 11.16 1.00 18.26
CA ASP A 54 11.37 2.44 18.49
C ASP A 54 12.17 3.09 17.35
N LYS A 55 12.08 4.42 17.28
CA LYS A 55 12.84 5.26 16.35
C LYS A 55 14.18 5.65 16.94
N VAL A 56 15.24 5.44 16.17
CA VAL A 56 16.62 5.78 16.53
C VAL A 56 17.25 6.71 15.51
N ASP A 57 18.03 7.68 16.01
CA ASP A 57 18.82 8.57 15.18
C ASP A 57 20.18 7.91 14.86
N GLY A 58 20.50 7.81 13.57
CA GLY A 58 21.75 7.23 13.10
C GLY A 58 22.96 8.10 13.41
N ILE A 59 24.01 7.48 13.96
CA ILE A 59 25.28 8.14 14.27
C ILE A 59 26.29 7.76 13.17
N PRO A 60 26.76 8.71 12.34
CA PRO A 60 27.72 8.39 11.27
C PRO A 60 29.07 7.97 11.88
N VAL A 61 29.52 6.74 11.66
CA VAL A 61 30.73 6.18 12.32
C VAL A 61 31.86 5.85 11.35
N VAL A 62 31.57 5.61 10.06
CA VAL A 62 32.56 5.18 9.06
C VAL A 62 32.14 5.64 7.66
N GLY A 63 33.10 5.95 6.79
CA GLY A 63 32.82 6.39 5.42
C GLY A 63 32.78 7.91 5.27
N GLY A 64 32.40 8.40 4.09
CA GLY A 64 32.47 9.82 3.77
C GLY A 64 31.84 10.16 2.42
N ALA A 65 32.33 11.24 1.81
CA ALA A 65 31.89 11.64 0.48
C ALA A 65 32.66 10.89 -0.61
N LEU A 66 31.95 10.47 -1.65
CA LEU A 66 32.53 10.02 -2.91
C LEU A 66 32.12 10.99 -4.02
N THR A 67 33.02 11.20 -4.99
CA THR A 67 32.66 11.93 -6.21
C THR A 67 32.33 10.90 -7.28
N THR A 68 31.09 10.92 -7.77
CA THR A 68 30.63 10.07 -8.86
C THR A 68 30.44 10.88 -10.12
N SER A 69 30.63 10.24 -11.27
CA SER A 69 30.28 10.84 -12.55
C SER A 69 28.80 10.62 -12.83
N ILE A 70 28.09 11.68 -13.19
CA ILE A 70 26.67 11.62 -13.58
C ILE A 70 26.53 12.10 -15.02
N VAL A 71 25.55 11.55 -15.74
CA VAL A 71 25.21 12.04 -17.08
C VAL A 71 24.27 13.22 -16.94
N THR A 72 24.73 14.43 -17.27
CA THR A 72 23.93 15.68 -17.15
C THR A 72 23.19 16.03 -18.43
N GLY A 73 23.45 15.30 -19.52
CA GLY A 73 22.81 15.49 -20.81
C GLY A 73 23.45 14.62 -21.87
N TYR A 74 23.03 14.81 -23.12
CA TYR A 74 23.61 14.12 -24.27
C TYR A 74 23.87 15.12 -25.38
N THR A 75 25.04 14.99 -26.03
CA THR A 75 25.33 15.66 -27.29
C THR A 75 25.07 14.69 -28.43
N GLN A 76 24.35 15.13 -29.45
CA GLN A 76 24.19 14.35 -30.67
C GLN A 76 25.46 14.42 -31.51
N VAL A 77 25.98 13.25 -31.87
CA VAL A 77 27.15 13.11 -32.74
C VAL A 77 26.77 12.22 -33.91
N SER A 78 26.91 12.74 -35.12
CA SER A 78 26.78 11.94 -36.33
C SER A 78 28.03 11.10 -36.53
N LEU A 79 27.85 9.78 -36.50
CA LEU A 79 28.88 8.78 -36.68
C LEU A 79 29.15 8.56 -38.17
N THR A 80 30.42 8.41 -38.51
CA THR A 80 30.81 7.91 -39.83
C THR A 80 30.58 6.40 -39.93
N THR A 81 30.65 5.83 -41.13
CA THR A 81 30.49 4.38 -41.37
C THR A 81 31.56 3.51 -40.69
N LEU A 82 32.67 4.12 -40.25
CA LEU A 82 33.80 3.46 -39.61
C LEU A 82 33.77 3.52 -38.07
N GLN A 83 32.81 4.27 -37.49
CA GLN A 83 32.71 4.46 -36.05
C GLN A 83 31.52 3.69 -35.49
N ASN A 84 31.71 3.11 -34.30
CA ASN A 84 30.73 2.37 -33.55
C ASN A 84 30.47 3.04 -32.19
N LEU A 85 29.37 2.64 -31.55
CA LEU A 85 28.97 3.18 -30.25
C LEU A 85 30.02 2.93 -29.15
N SER A 86 30.76 1.82 -29.26
CA SER A 86 31.87 1.45 -28.36
C SER A 86 33.07 2.39 -28.42
N ASP A 87 33.16 3.22 -29.46
CA ASP A 87 34.23 4.20 -29.62
C ASP A 87 33.97 5.47 -28.80
N TYR A 88 32.82 5.53 -28.11
CA TYR A 88 32.38 6.64 -27.29
C TYR A 88 32.25 6.23 -25.81
N PRO A 89 32.24 7.18 -24.87
CA PRO A 89 32.13 6.89 -23.44
C PRO A 89 30.95 5.97 -23.09
N SER A 90 31.15 5.14 -22.08
CA SER A 90 30.11 4.28 -21.50
C SER A 90 28.86 5.09 -21.15
N GLY A 91 27.69 4.59 -21.56
CA GLY A 91 26.42 5.33 -21.49
C GLY A 91 26.00 5.98 -22.82
N SER A 92 26.84 5.94 -23.86
CA SER A 92 26.44 6.32 -25.21
C SER A 92 25.32 5.42 -25.74
N LYS A 93 24.35 5.99 -26.44
CA LYS A 93 23.17 5.29 -27.01
C LYS A 93 22.80 5.83 -28.39
N TRP A 94 22.07 5.06 -29.19
CA TRP A 94 21.54 5.55 -30.46
C TRP A 94 20.39 6.53 -30.24
N LEU A 95 20.32 7.59 -31.06
CA LEU A 95 19.15 8.47 -31.08
C LEU A 95 17.92 7.65 -31.49
N ASN A 96 16.84 7.72 -30.69
CA ASN A 96 15.61 6.92 -30.89
C ASN A 96 15.84 5.40 -30.99
N ASN A 97 16.94 4.91 -30.41
CA ASN A 97 17.37 3.52 -30.52
C ASN A 97 17.58 3.03 -31.98
N ASP A 98 17.83 3.96 -32.92
CA ASP A 98 18.01 3.66 -34.35
C ASP A 98 19.50 3.65 -34.74
N PRO A 99 20.12 2.46 -34.88
CA PRO A 99 21.52 2.34 -35.32
C PRO A 99 21.74 2.73 -36.79
N PHE A 100 20.68 2.80 -37.60
CA PHE A 100 20.78 3.15 -39.02
C PHE A 100 20.80 4.66 -39.26
N SER A 101 20.21 5.45 -38.35
CA SER A 101 20.31 6.91 -38.35
C SER A 101 21.75 7.42 -38.30
N ARG A 102 22.68 6.58 -37.79
CA ARG A 102 24.09 6.92 -37.51
C ARG A 102 24.24 8.14 -36.61
N VAL A 103 23.24 8.48 -35.79
CA VAL A 103 23.34 9.54 -34.79
C VAL A 103 23.39 8.92 -33.41
N ALA A 104 24.50 9.12 -32.70
CA ALA A 104 24.64 8.71 -31.31
C ALA A 104 24.41 9.88 -30.36
N LEU A 105 23.76 9.58 -29.25
CA LEU A 105 23.70 10.40 -28.05
C LEU A 105 24.91 10.05 -27.20
N VAL A 106 25.88 10.96 -27.16
CA VAL A 106 27.10 10.83 -26.36
C VAL A 106 26.87 11.55 -25.03
N PRO A 107 27.05 10.89 -23.88
CA PRO A 107 26.76 11.47 -22.58
C PRO A 107 27.69 12.64 -22.29
N ILE A 108 27.12 13.73 -21.80
CA ILE A 108 27.85 14.83 -21.17
C ILE A 108 28.01 14.44 -19.70
N SER A 109 29.26 14.27 -19.26
CA SER A 109 29.57 13.86 -17.90
C SER A 109 29.71 15.10 -16.99
N GLY A 110 28.89 15.17 -15.96
CA GLY A 110 29.12 15.99 -14.78
C GLY A 110 29.73 15.18 -13.64
N SER A 111 30.00 15.85 -12.52
CA SER A 111 30.37 15.22 -11.26
C SER A 111 29.35 15.59 -10.20
N GLN A 112 28.99 14.63 -9.36
CA GLN A 112 28.15 14.85 -8.19
C GLN A 112 28.83 14.26 -6.95
N GLN A 113 28.59 14.86 -5.79
CA GLN A 113 28.97 14.28 -4.52
C GLN A 113 27.88 13.35 -4.02
N VAL A 114 28.30 12.18 -3.55
CA VAL A 114 27.42 11.18 -2.97
C VAL A 114 27.94 10.74 -1.61
N ALA A 115 27.04 10.31 -0.74
CA ALA A 115 27.38 9.71 0.53
C ALA A 115 27.65 8.21 0.39
N ALA A 116 28.78 7.79 0.95
CA ALA A 116 29.11 6.39 1.23
C ALA A 116 29.45 6.28 2.71
N ILE A 117 28.43 6.22 3.56
CA ILE A 117 28.54 6.36 5.03
C ILE A 117 27.79 5.23 5.74
N GLY A 118 28.42 4.65 6.76
CA GLY A 118 27.80 3.75 7.73
C GLY A 118 27.36 4.50 8.98
N TYR A 119 26.11 4.31 9.36
CA TYR A 119 25.47 4.87 10.54
C TYR A 119 25.20 3.77 11.57
N LEU A 120 25.62 4.01 12.81
CA LEU A 120 25.32 3.18 13.96
C LEU A 120 23.97 3.59 14.54
N LEU A 121 23.08 2.61 14.70
CA LEU A 121 21.70 2.80 15.09
C LEU A 121 21.46 2.44 16.55
N ALA A 122 21.82 1.22 16.95
CA ALA A 122 21.61 0.70 18.30
C ALA A 122 22.63 -0.40 18.65
N TYR A 123 22.75 -0.69 19.94
CA TYR A 123 23.47 -1.85 20.45
C TYR A 123 22.47 -2.94 20.84
N ASP A 124 22.75 -4.18 20.44
CA ASP A 124 22.00 -5.37 20.80
C ASP A 124 22.78 -6.19 21.84
N PRO A 125 22.54 -5.95 23.15
CA PRO A 125 23.15 -6.75 24.21
C PRO A 125 22.53 -8.15 24.34
N PHE A 126 21.38 -8.41 23.71
CA PHE A 126 20.60 -9.63 23.89
C PHE A 126 20.90 -10.66 22.80
N GLY A 127 21.36 -10.22 21.63
CA GLY A 127 21.66 -11.07 20.48
C GLY A 127 20.42 -11.49 19.69
N ASP A 128 19.28 -10.83 19.93
CA ASP A 128 18.01 -11.10 19.25
C ASP A 128 18.07 -10.66 17.78
N GLY A 129 18.86 -9.63 17.49
CA GLY A 129 18.83 -8.90 16.25
C GLY A 129 17.68 -7.89 16.19
N TYR A 130 17.88 -6.85 15.39
CA TYR A 130 16.86 -5.86 15.08
C TYR A 130 16.43 -5.99 13.63
N GLU A 131 15.12 -6.03 13.41
CA GLU A 131 14.51 -5.86 12.10
C GLU A 131 14.32 -4.38 11.76
N LEU A 132 14.37 -4.05 10.47
CA LEU A 132 14.21 -2.67 9.98
C LEU A 132 12.76 -2.42 9.55
N ILE A 133 12.08 -1.49 10.23
CA ILE A 133 10.70 -1.11 9.89
C ILE A 133 10.68 0.05 8.90
N ARG A 134 11.48 1.10 9.13
CA ARG A 134 11.41 2.34 8.34
C ARG A 134 12.76 3.03 8.29
N VAL A 135 13.05 3.70 7.18
CA VAL A 135 14.21 4.59 7.00
C VAL A 135 13.73 5.95 6.54
N GLU A 136 14.24 6.98 7.23
CA GLU A 136 14.14 8.37 6.83
C GLU A 136 15.54 8.91 6.56
N ILE A 137 15.71 9.58 5.42
CA ILE A 137 16.93 10.30 5.06
C ILE A 137 16.53 11.76 4.85
N ASP A 138 17.15 12.69 5.59
CA ASP A 138 16.82 14.11 5.57
C ASP A 138 15.33 14.39 5.78
N ASP A 139 14.76 13.68 6.75
CA ASP A 139 13.34 13.69 7.15
C ASP A 139 12.36 13.23 6.06
N ALA A 140 12.86 12.73 4.92
CA ALA A 140 12.05 12.08 3.89
C ALA A 140 12.03 10.57 4.09
N VAL A 141 10.83 9.96 4.05
CA VAL A 141 10.68 8.50 4.11
C VAL A 141 11.21 7.89 2.82
N VAL A 142 12.27 7.08 2.93
CA VAL A 142 12.87 6.39 1.78
C VAL A 142 12.59 4.89 1.75
N PHE A 143 12.14 4.33 2.88
CA PHE A 143 11.71 2.94 3.01
C PHE A 143 10.77 2.82 4.19
N ASP A 144 9.72 2.02 4.05
CA ASP A 144 8.76 1.76 5.13
C ASP A 144 8.14 0.38 4.91
N ALA A 145 8.67 -0.63 5.59
CA ALA A 145 8.21 -2.01 5.51
C ALA A 145 6.77 -2.15 5.98
N GLU A 146 6.43 -1.53 7.12
CA GLU A 146 5.06 -1.53 7.67
C GLU A 146 4.06 -0.98 6.65
N ASN A 147 4.46 0.08 5.94
CA ASN A 147 3.62 0.74 4.96
C ASN A 147 3.85 0.29 3.50
N GLY A 148 4.57 -0.81 3.28
CA GLY A 148 4.79 -1.39 1.95
C GLY A 148 5.52 -0.47 0.98
N ILE A 149 6.26 0.52 1.49
CA ILE A 149 7.06 1.45 0.69
C ILE A 149 8.42 0.81 0.45
N GLY A 150 8.65 0.40 -0.80
CA GLY A 150 9.96 -0.07 -1.26
C GLY A 150 11.05 1.01 -1.13
N ALA A 151 12.30 0.57 -1.07
CA ALA A 151 13.44 1.48 -0.92
C ALA A 151 13.60 2.40 -2.14
N SER A 152 13.39 3.71 -1.98
CA SER A 152 13.63 4.73 -3.02
C SER A 152 15.10 5.12 -3.14
N THR A 153 15.94 4.67 -2.20
CA THR A 153 17.39 4.88 -2.16
C THR A 153 18.08 3.56 -1.81
N GLY A 154 19.24 3.29 -2.43
CA GLY A 154 20.04 2.12 -2.10
C GLY A 154 20.66 2.23 -0.70
N PHE A 155 20.39 1.25 0.16
CA PHE A 155 21.05 1.09 1.45
C PHE A 155 21.28 -0.38 1.78
N ARG A 156 22.14 -0.64 2.77
CA ARG A 156 22.35 -1.97 3.37
C ARG A 156 22.11 -1.86 4.86
N TYR A 157 21.25 -2.72 5.39
CA TYR A 157 20.94 -2.77 6.80
C TYR A 157 21.49 -4.05 7.43
N TYR A 158 22.01 -3.92 8.65
CA TYR A 158 22.49 -5.03 9.44
C TYR A 158 21.94 -4.90 10.86
N GLY A 159 21.16 -5.87 11.31
CA GLY A 159 20.45 -5.81 12.60
C GLY A 159 21.25 -6.19 13.85
N GLY A 160 22.59 -6.25 13.78
CA GLY A 160 23.42 -6.66 14.92
C GLY A 160 23.91 -8.13 14.88
N ASN A 161 23.17 -9.03 14.21
CA ASN A 161 23.54 -10.47 14.13
C ASN A 161 24.41 -10.83 12.92
N HIS A 162 24.77 -9.85 12.09
CA HIS A 162 25.64 -10.04 10.95
C HIS A 162 27.08 -10.42 11.33
N THR A 163 27.71 -11.25 10.51
CA THR A 163 29.12 -11.67 10.66
C THR A 163 30.01 -11.19 9.53
N ALA A 164 29.42 -10.65 8.46
CA ALA A 164 30.14 -10.15 7.30
C ALA A 164 30.48 -8.66 7.45
N VAL A 165 31.70 -8.30 7.04
CA VAL A 165 32.16 -6.90 7.02
C VAL A 165 31.59 -6.16 5.81
N ASP A 166 30.93 -5.02 6.04
CA ASP A 166 30.38 -4.18 4.98
C ASP A 166 31.49 -3.63 4.04
N PRO A 167 31.26 -3.55 2.71
CA PRO A 167 32.21 -3.00 1.76
C PRO A 167 32.73 -1.58 2.09
N ILE A 168 31.89 -0.68 2.62
CA ILE A 168 32.32 0.67 3.02
C ILE A 168 33.30 0.57 4.19
N THR A 169 32.96 -0.22 5.22
CA THR A 169 33.85 -0.45 6.38
C THR A 169 35.18 -1.04 5.93
N ARG A 170 35.16 -2.04 5.05
CA ARG A 170 36.37 -2.66 4.49
C ARG A 170 37.18 -1.67 3.64
N GLY A 171 36.53 -0.84 2.84
CA GLY A 171 37.18 0.17 2.00
C GLY A 171 37.92 1.22 2.82
N VAL A 172 37.37 1.62 3.97
CA VAL A 172 37.93 2.65 4.85
C VAL A 172 38.99 2.08 5.80
N ILE A 173 38.72 0.93 6.45
CA ILE A 173 39.57 0.37 7.51
C ILE A 173 40.59 -0.66 6.98
N GLY A 174 40.33 -1.27 5.81
CA GLY A 174 41.18 -2.28 5.20
C GLY A 174 41.09 -3.64 5.88
N ALA A 175 42.21 -4.36 5.96
CA ALA A 175 42.26 -5.76 6.42
C ALA A 175 41.84 -5.97 7.89
N ASN A 176 41.83 -4.90 8.71
CA ASN A 176 41.44 -4.94 10.12
C ASN A 176 39.96 -4.61 10.34
N ALA A 177 39.17 -4.46 9.28
CA ALA A 177 37.77 -4.13 9.36
C ALA A 177 36.96 -5.24 10.07
N GLY A 178 36.22 -4.87 11.11
CA GLY A 178 35.28 -5.76 11.80
C GLY A 178 33.86 -5.65 11.25
N ALA A 179 33.05 -6.67 11.53
CA ALA A 179 31.67 -6.77 11.04
C ALA A 179 30.65 -6.08 11.96
N TRP A 180 31.05 -5.13 12.82
CA TRP A 180 30.16 -4.42 13.75
C TRP A 180 29.15 -5.32 14.48
N GLN A 181 29.58 -6.51 14.91
CA GLN A 181 28.73 -7.48 15.62
C GLN A 181 28.08 -6.84 16.85
N ASN A 182 26.82 -7.20 17.12
CA ASN A 182 25.96 -6.65 18.16
C ASN A 182 25.60 -5.17 17.99
N PHE A 183 25.93 -4.53 16.85
CA PHE A 183 25.46 -3.18 16.54
C PHE A 183 24.53 -3.22 15.33
N ALA A 184 23.36 -2.62 15.49
CA ALA A 184 22.50 -2.31 14.36
C ALA A 184 23.13 -1.18 13.54
N MET A 185 23.31 -1.41 12.24
CA MET A 185 24.01 -0.52 11.33
C MET A 185 23.22 -0.35 10.04
N ILE A 186 23.19 0.87 9.50
CA ILE A 186 22.69 1.14 8.14
C ILE A 186 23.77 1.86 7.33
N PHE A 187 24.00 1.38 6.12
CA PHE A 187 24.98 1.91 5.20
C PHE A 187 24.28 2.53 4.01
N ILE A 188 24.52 3.82 3.79
CA ILE A 188 24.04 4.57 2.64
C ILE A 188 25.17 4.61 1.62
N ASP A 189 24.90 4.23 0.38
CA ASP A 189 25.91 4.07 -0.66
C ASP A 189 25.42 4.69 -1.97
N GLY A 190 25.95 5.86 -2.32
CA GLY A 190 25.60 6.57 -3.55
C GLY A 190 24.48 7.61 -3.42
N TYR A 191 24.05 7.97 -2.20
CA TYR A 191 23.02 9.00 -2.01
C TYR A 191 23.56 10.40 -2.36
N ALA A 192 22.96 11.05 -3.35
CA ALA A 192 23.36 12.37 -3.82
C ALA A 192 23.16 13.47 -2.77
N THR A 193 24.25 14.10 -2.32
CA THR A 193 24.18 15.16 -1.31
C THR A 193 25.49 15.95 -1.21
N ASP A 194 25.39 17.20 -0.77
CA ASP A 194 26.51 18.10 -0.51
C ASP A 194 26.96 18.07 0.96
N SER A 195 26.24 17.34 1.82
CA SER A 195 26.54 17.16 3.24
C SER A 195 26.21 15.74 3.72
N ALA A 196 26.77 15.32 4.86
CA ALA A 196 26.39 14.03 5.43
C ALA A 196 24.88 14.03 5.77
N PRO A 197 24.09 13.14 5.17
CA PRO A 197 22.65 13.16 5.35
C PRO A 197 22.29 12.76 6.78
N SER A 198 21.18 13.28 7.28
CA SER A 198 20.58 12.76 8.52
C SER A 198 19.88 11.45 8.22
N VAL A 199 20.08 10.44 9.06
CA VAL A 199 19.43 9.13 8.92
C VAL A 199 18.70 8.80 10.20
N LYS A 200 17.43 8.45 10.09
CA LYS A 200 16.63 7.95 11.21
C LYS A 200 16.02 6.62 10.80
N CYS A 201 16.02 5.65 11.70
CA CYS A 201 15.43 4.35 11.44
C CYS A 201 14.42 3.99 12.52
N VAL A 202 13.33 3.35 12.15
CA VAL A 202 12.49 2.61 13.10
C VAL A 202 12.97 1.16 13.03
N ILE A 203 13.43 0.64 14.17
CA ILE A 203 13.95 -0.72 14.29
C ILE A 203 13.20 -1.48 15.38
N SER A 204 13.16 -2.81 15.29
CA SER A 204 12.43 -3.62 16.24
C SER A 204 13.09 -4.98 16.50
N ASN A 205 13.21 -5.38 17.77
CA ASN A 205 13.57 -6.75 18.15
C ASN A 205 12.35 -7.58 18.59
N ALA A 206 11.15 -7.03 18.41
CA ALA A 206 9.88 -7.74 18.63
C ALA A 206 9.13 -7.98 17.31
N ALA A 207 9.58 -7.36 16.21
CA ALA A 207 8.91 -7.48 14.93
C ALA A 207 8.84 -8.92 14.43
N SER A 208 7.68 -9.25 13.88
CA SER A 208 7.48 -10.47 13.12
C SER A 208 7.56 -10.16 11.64
N GLY A 209 8.23 -11.03 10.88
CA GLY A 209 8.05 -11.05 9.44
C GLY A 209 6.57 -11.25 9.09
N GLY A 210 6.06 -10.42 8.20
CA GLY A 210 4.69 -10.51 7.70
C GLY A 210 4.64 -10.35 6.18
N GLY A 211 3.43 -10.43 5.64
CA GLY A 211 3.18 -10.29 4.22
C GLY A 211 3.59 -11.53 3.42
N GLY A 212 3.86 -11.34 2.13
CA GLY A 212 4.00 -12.43 1.17
C GLY A 212 2.65 -12.93 0.64
N ASN A 213 2.69 -14.05 -0.08
CA ASN A 213 1.52 -14.62 -0.72
C ASN A 213 0.85 -15.65 0.18
N GLN A 214 -0.46 -15.55 0.37
CA GLN A 214 -1.25 -16.47 1.18
C GLN A 214 -2.50 -16.91 0.43
N GLU A 215 -2.69 -18.22 0.29
CA GLU A 215 -3.90 -18.79 -0.30
C GLU A 215 -5.00 -18.93 0.75
N ILE A 216 -6.22 -18.53 0.41
CA ILE A 216 -7.39 -18.71 1.27
C ILE A 216 -7.97 -20.12 1.05
N VAL A 217 -7.86 -20.97 2.07
CA VAL A 217 -8.22 -22.39 1.97
C VAL A 217 -9.74 -22.60 2.03
N TRP A 218 -10.28 -23.36 1.07
CA TRP A 218 -11.69 -23.79 1.07
C TRP A 218 -11.97 -24.86 2.14
N THR A 219 -13.14 -24.78 2.77
CA THR A 219 -13.62 -25.83 3.70
C THR A 219 -14.66 -26.73 3.04
N GLY A 220 -15.38 -26.23 2.04
CA GLY A 220 -16.28 -27.00 1.17
C GLY A 220 -15.59 -27.59 -0.06
N ALA A 221 -16.40 -28.03 -1.03
CA ALA A 221 -15.86 -28.45 -2.33
C ALA A 221 -15.11 -27.28 -3.00
N THR A 222 -13.86 -27.55 -3.40
CA THR A 222 -13.05 -26.60 -4.17
C THR A 222 -13.80 -26.21 -5.44
N PRO A 223 -13.95 -24.91 -5.73
CA PRO A 223 -14.52 -24.45 -6.99
C PRO A 223 -13.72 -24.93 -8.20
N ALA A 224 -14.34 -24.87 -9.38
CA ALA A 224 -13.59 -24.89 -10.63
C ALA A 224 -12.80 -23.58 -10.81
N ILE A 225 -11.79 -23.62 -11.67
CA ILE A 225 -10.96 -22.46 -12.03
C ILE A 225 -11.84 -21.26 -12.38
N PHE A 226 -11.59 -20.15 -11.71
CA PHE A 226 -12.37 -18.94 -11.85
C PHE A 226 -12.09 -18.22 -13.17
N THR A 227 -13.18 -17.95 -13.88
CA THR A 227 -13.18 -17.00 -15.00
C THR A 227 -13.16 -15.55 -14.48
N GLN A 228 -12.94 -14.59 -15.39
CA GLN A 228 -13.02 -13.16 -15.05
C GLN A 228 -14.39 -12.78 -14.46
N ASN A 229 -15.47 -13.42 -14.89
CA ASN A 229 -16.79 -13.18 -14.31
C ASN A 229 -16.92 -13.74 -12.89
N ALA A 230 -16.29 -14.87 -12.60
CA ALA A 230 -16.36 -15.51 -11.29
C ALA A 230 -15.46 -14.79 -10.26
N ALA A 231 -14.23 -14.47 -10.65
CA ALA A 231 -13.30 -13.69 -9.83
C ALA A 231 -13.71 -12.22 -9.72
N GLY A 232 -14.43 -11.68 -10.71
CA GLY A 232 -14.88 -10.29 -10.81
C GLY A 232 -16.32 -10.06 -10.36
N ARG A 233 -17.30 -10.32 -11.22
CA ARG A 233 -18.72 -9.99 -10.93
C ARG A 233 -19.30 -10.76 -9.76
N ALA A 234 -18.92 -12.03 -9.64
CA ALA A 234 -19.48 -12.95 -8.67
C ALA A 234 -18.77 -12.91 -7.31
N ALA A 235 -17.90 -11.92 -7.05
CA ALA A 235 -17.27 -11.73 -5.76
C ALA A 235 -17.29 -10.27 -5.30
N ALA A 236 -17.40 -10.07 -3.98
CA ALA A 236 -17.34 -8.76 -3.33
C ALA A 236 -16.47 -8.85 -2.08
N TYR A 237 -15.84 -7.74 -1.68
CA TYR A 237 -15.07 -7.67 -0.44
C TYR A 237 -15.69 -6.68 0.53
N ASP A 238 -15.72 -7.07 1.80
CA ASP A 238 -16.10 -6.22 2.91
C ASP A 238 -14.87 -5.93 3.77
N PRO A 239 -14.31 -4.71 3.68
CA PRO A 239 -13.11 -4.32 4.43
C PRO A 239 -13.38 -4.14 5.92
N THR A 240 -14.65 -4.05 6.33
CA THR A 240 -15.02 -3.89 7.75
C THR A 240 -15.03 -5.24 8.45
N GLY A 241 -15.37 -6.31 7.72
CA GLY A 241 -15.42 -7.67 8.23
C GLY A 241 -14.23 -8.55 7.82
N ASP A 242 -13.34 -8.02 6.97
CA ASP A 242 -12.19 -8.71 6.38
C ASP A 242 -12.57 -10.01 5.68
N VAL A 243 -13.61 -9.91 4.85
CA VAL A 243 -14.17 -11.07 4.16
C VAL A 243 -14.39 -10.82 2.67
N ILE A 244 -14.10 -11.86 1.88
CA ILE A 244 -14.52 -11.96 0.48
C ILE A 244 -15.80 -12.82 0.44
N TYR A 245 -16.86 -12.23 -0.09
CA TYR A 245 -18.11 -12.90 -0.41
C TYR A 245 -18.03 -13.44 -1.84
N GLN A 246 -18.06 -14.76 -2.02
CA GLN A 246 -17.99 -15.40 -3.33
C GLN A 246 -19.30 -16.14 -3.65
N LEU A 247 -19.93 -15.80 -4.77
CA LEU A 247 -21.06 -16.54 -5.32
C LEU A 247 -20.56 -17.73 -6.15
N LEU A 248 -21.12 -18.90 -5.90
CA LEU A 248 -20.76 -20.17 -6.54
C LEU A 248 -22.02 -20.82 -7.14
N GLY A 249 -22.10 -20.92 -8.46
CA GLY A 249 -23.19 -21.59 -9.18
C GLY A 249 -22.73 -22.87 -9.86
N GLN A 250 -23.38 -23.25 -10.97
CA GLN A 250 -23.08 -24.51 -11.65
C GLN A 250 -21.70 -24.52 -12.33
N ASN A 251 -21.20 -23.36 -12.75
CA ASN A 251 -19.89 -23.27 -13.41
C ASN A 251 -18.75 -23.48 -12.40
N GLU A 252 -18.94 -22.98 -11.18
CA GLU A 252 -17.95 -23.10 -10.11
C GLU A 252 -18.11 -24.41 -9.33
N ILE A 253 -19.35 -24.89 -9.14
CA ILE A 253 -19.68 -26.16 -8.49
C ILE A 253 -20.55 -26.98 -9.45
N ALA A 254 -19.92 -27.91 -10.17
CA ALA A 254 -20.61 -28.73 -11.15
C ALA A 254 -21.80 -29.50 -10.55
N GLY A 255 -22.96 -29.39 -11.18
CA GLY A 255 -24.20 -30.03 -10.72
C GLY A 255 -24.96 -29.25 -9.65
N SER A 256 -24.51 -28.06 -9.26
CA SER A 256 -25.27 -27.21 -8.34
C SER A 256 -26.63 -26.80 -8.92
N THR A 257 -27.68 -26.90 -8.12
CA THR A 257 -29.05 -26.50 -8.48
C THR A 257 -29.47 -25.15 -7.89
N GLN A 258 -28.59 -24.52 -7.12
CA GLN A 258 -28.79 -23.21 -6.48
C GLN A 258 -27.44 -22.46 -6.41
N VAL A 259 -27.47 -21.15 -6.19
CA VAL A 259 -26.24 -20.37 -5.95
C VAL A 259 -25.90 -20.46 -4.46
N TYR A 260 -24.64 -20.75 -4.16
CA TYR A 260 -24.09 -20.68 -2.82
C TYR A 260 -23.34 -19.37 -2.62
N LEU A 261 -23.45 -18.79 -1.43
CA LEU A 261 -22.58 -17.74 -0.94
C LEU A 261 -21.53 -18.38 -0.04
N SER A 262 -20.26 -18.27 -0.44
CA SER A 262 -19.12 -18.59 0.39
C SER A 262 -18.58 -17.32 1.04
N VAL A 263 -18.21 -17.43 2.33
CA VAL A 263 -17.61 -16.34 3.11
C VAL A 263 -16.17 -16.72 3.42
N LEU A 264 -15.24 -16.01 2.78
CA LEU A 264 -13.80 -16.23 2.85
C LEU A 264 -13.17 -15.22 3.80
N ASP A 265 -12.43 -15.69 4.80
CA ASP A 265 -11.72 -14.84 5.75
C ASP A 265 -10.33 -14.47 5.22
N THR A 266 -10.03 -13.18 5.10
CA THR A 266 -8.74 -12.70 4.61
C THR A 266 -7.68 -12.54 5.71
N VAL A 267 -8.03 -12.75 6.98
CA VAL A 267 -7.14 -12.72 8.13
C VAL A 267 -6.69 -14.12 8.51
N THR A 268 -7.62 -15.08 8.57
CA THR A 268 -7.31 -16.48 8.88
C THR A 268 -7.03 -17.34 7.66
N HIS A 269 -7.17 -16.75 6.46
CA HIS A 269 -6.96 -17.40 5.16
C HIS A 269 -7.74 -18.71 5.04
N SER A 270 -9.01 -18.69 5.45
CA SER A 270 -9.90 -19.86 5.39
C SER A 270 -11.36 -19.50 5.08
N GLU A 271 -12.08 -20.41 4.42
CA GLU A 271 -13.52 -20.30 4.26
C GLU A 271 -14.24 -20.49 5.60
N ARG A 272 -14.88 -19.43 6.10
CA ARG A 272 -15.64 -19.46 7.38
C ARG A 272 -16.81 -20.43 7.27
N TYR A 273 -17.61 -20.29 6.22
CA TYR A 273 -18.78 -21.11 5.94
C TYR A 273 -19.30 -20.88 4.53
N ARG A 274 -20.20 -21.76 4.09
CA ARG A 274 -20.90 -21.70 2.81
C ARG A 274 -22.38 -21.96 3.01
N ILE A 275 -23.23 -21.12 2.43
CA ILE A 275 -24.68 -21.19 2.59
C ILE A 275 -25.40 -21.09 1.24
N PRO A 276 -26.53 -21.80 1.05
CA PRO A 276 -27.34 -21.64 -0.15
C PRO A 276 -28.17 -20.36 -0.11
N LEU A 277 -28.28 -19.66 -1.25
CA LEU A 277 -29.12 -18.47 -1.37
C LEU A 277 -30.54 -18.85 -1.80
N GLU A 278 -31.52 -18.32 -1.06
CA GLU A 278 -32.95 -18.52 -1.31
C GLU A 278 -33.35 -18.06 -2.71
N ASP A 279 -34.13 -18.89 -3.41
CA ASP A 279 -34.70 -18.60 -4.73
C ASP A 279 -33.67 -18.21 -5.82
N SER A 280 -32.40 -18.61 -5.68
CA SER A 280 -31.30 -18.17 -6.55
C SER A 280 -31.18 -18.92 -7.89
N THR A 281 -32.21 -19.63 -8.34
CA THR A 281 -32.15 -20.52 -9.52
C THR A 281 -31.78 -19.78 -10.80
N ALA A 282 -32.20 -18.53 -10.97
CA ALA A 282 -31.86 -17.67 -12.11
C ALA A 282 -30.34 -17.46 -12.25
N GLY A 283 -29.62 -17.42 -11.13
CA GLY A 283 -28.17 -17.22 -11.08
C GLY A 283 -27.36 -18.51 -11.25
N VAL A 284 -27.96 -19.70 -11.23
CA VAL A 284 -27.21 -20.98 -11.22
C VAL A 284 -26.32 -21.12 -12.44
N SER A 285 -26.91 -21.00 -13.63
CA SER A 285 -26.24 -21.01 -14.93
C SER A 285 -26.12 -19.60 -15.55
N GLY A 286 -26.82 -18.62 -14.98
CA GLY A 286 -26.82 -17.24 -15.44
C GLY A 286 -25.62 -16.43 -14.96
N SER A 287 -25.55 -15.17 -15.40
CA SER A 287 -24.61 -14.20 -14.84
C SER A 287 -25.06 -13.77 -13.45
N LYS A 288 -24.07 -13.58 -12.58
CA LYS A 288 -24.23 -13.26 -11.17
C LYS A 288 -23.41 -12.03 -10.85
N TRP A 289 -23.97 -11.11 -10.09
CA TRP A 289 -23.25 -9.98 -9.52
C TRP A 289 -23.49 -9.89 -8.03
N ILE A 290 -22.50 -9.42 -7.29
CA ILE A 290 -22.58 -9.20 -5.85
C ILE A 290 -21.85 -7.92 -5.46
N MET A 291 -22.38 -7.23 -4.45
CA MET A 291 -21.73 -6.14 -3.74
C MET A 291 -21.94 -6.34 -2.24
N ALA A 292 -20.90 -6.05 -1.45
CA ALA A 292 -20.98 -6.04 -0.01
C ALA A 292 -21.72 -4.77 0.47
N ILE A 293 -22.71 -4.94 1.36
CA ILE A 293 -23.25 -3.84 2.14
C ILE A 293 -22.39 -3.78 3.40
N ARG A 294 -21.34 -2.95 3.35
CA ARG A 294 -20.20 -3.01 4.26
C ARG A 294 -20.60 -2.94 5.73
N GLY A 295 -20.07 -3.87 6.53
CA GLY A 295 -20.28 -3.92 7.98
C GLY A 295 -21.73 -4.21 8.42
N SER A 296 -22.63 -4.56 7.49
CA SER A 296 -24.05 -4.77 7.81
C SER A 296 -24.44 -6.24 7.99
N GLY A 297 -23.62 -7.18 7.49
CA GLY A 297 -24.01 -8.58 7.39
C GLY A 297 -24.99 -8.87 6.24
N PHE A 298 -25.13 -7.95 5.28
CA PHE A 298 -25.94 -8.14 4.08
C PHE A 298 -25.10 -8.02 2.81
N VAL A 299 -25.56 -8.69 1.75
CA VAL A 299 -25.02 -8.54 0.38
C VAL A 299 -26.14 -8.17 -0.57
N PHE A 300 -25.83 -7.27 -1.50
CA PHE A 300 -26.71 -6.93 -2.61
C PHE A 300 -26.28 -7.71 -3.83
N THR A 301 -27.20 -8.45 -4.43
CA THR A 301 -26.93 -9.35 -5.55
C THR A 301 -27.83 -9.04 -6.71
N ARG A 302 -27.37 -9.40 -7.91
CA ARG A 302 -28.14 -9.32 -9.14
C ARG A 302 -28.02 -10.64 -9.87
N PHE A 303 -29.14 -11.18 -10.34
CA PHE A 303 -29.17 -12.40 -11.15
C PHE A 303 -29.84 -12.12 -12.48
N SER A 304 -29.19 -12.52 -13.58
CA SER A 304 -29.83 -12.51 -14.89
C SER A 304 -30.23 -13.93 -15.29
N GLY A 305 -31.54 -14.18 -15.40
CA GLY A 305 -32.07 -15.46 -15.86
C GLY A 305 -33.30 -15.25 -16.74
N GLY A 306 -33.13 -15.31 -18.07
CA GLY A 306 -34.23 -15.09 -19.01
C GLY A 306 -34.46 -13.61 -19.34
N ALA A 307 -35.72 -13.15 -19.33
CA ALA A 307 -36.12 -11.81 -19.74
C ALA A 307 -36.22 -10.79 -18.58
N SER A 308 -36.15 -11.24 -17.33
CA SER A 308 -36.14 -10.39 -16.13
C SER A 308 -34.78 -10.44 -15.43
N VAL A 309 -34.48 -9.38 -14.67
CA VAL A 309 -33.29 -9.28 -13.84
C VAL A 309 -33.72 -8.97 -12.42
N ASP A 310 -33.32 -9.84 -11.49
CA ASP A 310 -33.69 -9.73 -10.09
C ASP A 310 -32.54 -9.16 -9.29
N ASN A 311 -32.79 -8.05 -8.60
CA ASN A 311 -31.91 -7.51 -7.57
C ASN A 311 -32.41 -7.95 -6.19
N ARG A 312 -31.53 -8.44 -5.33
CA ARG A 312 -31.90 -8.99 -4.02
C ARG A 312 -30.89 -8.63 -2.96
N VAL A 313 -31.38 -8.32 -1.77
CA VAL A 313 -30.57 -8.21 -0.55
C VAL A 313 -30.68 -9.53 0.22
N TYR A 314 -29.55 -10.18 0.47
CA TYR A 314 -29.47 -11.40 1.25
C TYR A 314 -28.78 -11.16 2.59
N ASP A 315 -29.28 -11.82 3.63
CA ASP A 315 -28.58 -12.01 4.90
C ASP A 315 -27.43 -13.01 4.71
N VAL A 316 -26.19 -12.61 5.01
CA VAL A 316 -25.00 -13.43 4.74
C VAL A 316 -24.86 -14.62 5.68
N THR A 317 -25.62 -14.68 6.78
CA THR A 317 -25.58 -15.78 7.74
C THR A 317 -26.61 -16.84 7.40
N THR A 318 -27.79 -16.43 6.93
CA THR A 318 -28.94 -17.32 6.72
C THR A 318 -29.23 -17.61 5.25
N GLY A 319 -28.77 -16.76 4.33
CA GLY A 319 -29.01 -16.90 2.89
C GLY A 319 -30.43 -16.53 2.46
N LYS A 320 -31.22 -15.94 3.37
CA LYS A 320 -32.62 -15.54 3.12
C LYS A 320 -32.72 -14.19 2.45
N ILE A 321 -33.76 -14.01 1.64
CA ILE A 321 -34.08 -12.73 1.01
C ILE A 321 -34.65 -11.79 2.07
N VAL A 322 -34.00 -10.63 2.22
CA VAL A 322 -34.47 -9.53 3.07
C VAL A 322 -35.33 -8.57 2.25
N SER A 323 -34.91 -8.29 1.01
CA SER A 323 -35.68 -7.50 0.06
C SER A 323 -35.34 -7.90 -1.38
N SER A 324 -36.22 -7.52 -2.30
CA SER A 324 -36.05 -7.75 -3.72
C SER A 324 -36.61 -6.60 -4.55
N TYR A 325 -35.98 -6.35 -5.69
CA TYR A 325 -36.44 -5.41 -6.71
C TYR A 325 -36.23 -6.04 -8.10
N GLU A 326 -37.27 -6.07 -8.92
CA GLU A 326 -37.22 -6.60 -10.28
C GLU A 326 -37.06 -5.45 -11.28
N GLU A 327 -36.05 -5.54 -12.17
CA GLU A 327 -35.83 -4.55 -13.24
C GLU A 327 -36.90 -4.72 -14.33
N SER A 328 -37.55 -3.62 -14.77
CA SER A 328 -38.63 -3.63 -15.75
C SER A 328 -38.38 -2.64 -16.88
N GLY A 329 -37.38 -2.94 -17.73
CA GLY A 329 -36.96 -2.09 -18.86
C GLY A 329 -35.72 -1.23 -18.55
N GLU A 330 -35.29 -1.20 -17.29
CA GLU A 330 -33.98 -0.77 -16.86
C GLU A 330 -32.94 -1.88 -17.01
N LEU A 331 -31.67 -1.50 -17.07
CA LEU A 331 -30.54 -2.43 -17.02
C LEU A 331 -29.44 -1.80 -16.17
N PHE A 332 -29.48 -2.06 -14.86
CA PHE A 332 -28.55 -1.42 -13.94
C PHE A 332 -27.19 -2.11 -13.90
N ASP A 333 -26.15 -1.30 -13.90
CA ASP A 333 -24.75 -1.68 -13.77
C ASP A 333 -24.15 -0.92 -12.59
N TRP A 334 -24.31 -1.51 -11.40
CA TRP A 334 -23.84 -0.94 -10.15
C TRP A 334 -22.32 -0.97 -10.03
N LYS A 335 -21.73 0.12 -9.53
CA LYS A 335 -20.27 0.33 -9.55
C LYS A 335 -19.63 0.46 -8.19
N ILE A 336 -20.23 1.23 -7.28
CA ILE A 336 -19.55 1.62 -6.04
C ILE A 336 -20.59 2.07 -5.01
N GLY A 337 -20.27 1.97 -3.72
CA GLY A 337 -21.16 2.46 -2.67
C GLY A 337 -20.49 2.86 -1.38
N PHE A 338 -21.24 3.63 -0.59
CA PHE A 338 -20.86 4.21 0.70
C PHE A 338 -21.92 3.91 1.78
N PRO A 339 -21.51 3.73 3.04
CA PRO A 339 -22.42 3.97 4.15
C PRO A 339 -22.78 5.46 4.23
N PHE A 340 -24.06 5.76 4.43
CA PHE A 340 -24.61 7.11 4.59
C PHE A 340 -25.72 7.11 5.65
N GLY A 341 -25.39 7.56 6.86
CA GLY A 341 -26.31 7.55 7.98
C GLY A 341 -26.78 6.12 8.31
N THR A 342 -28.08 5.86 8.19
CA THR A 342 -28.70 4.53 8.40
C THR A 342 -28.97 3.78 7.09
N SER A 343 -28.41 4.27 5.99
CA SER A 343 -28.55 3.65 4.68
C SER A 343 -27.19 3.37 4.06
N TYR A 344 -27.17 2.51 3.07
CA TYR A 344 -26.05 2.28 2.19
C TYR A 344 -26.43 2.78 0.79
N ILE A 345 -25.65 3.68 0.24
CA ILE A 345 -25.88 4.24 -1.09
C ILE A 345 -24.99 3.54 -2.11
N LEU A 346 -25.60 3.02 -3.15
CA LEU A 346 -24.94 2.46 -4.33
C LEU A 346 -25.15 3.41 -5.50
N ILE A 347 -24.13 3.59 -6.32
CA ILE A 347 -24.24 4.33 -7.57
C ILE A 347 -23.78 3.45 -8.74
N GLY A 348 -24.44 3.62 -9.87
CA GLY A 348 -24.23 2.82 -11.06
C GLY A 348 -24.81 3.48 -12.29
N PHE A 349 -24.73 2.77 -13.42
CA PHE A 349 -25.27 3.25 -14.68
C PHE A 349 -26.55 2.51 -15.03
N ASN A 350 -27.50 3.22 -15.65
CA ASN A 350 -28.60 2.57 -16.35
C ASN A 350 -28.23 2.46 -17.83
N LEU A 351 -28.08 1.23 -18.30
CA LEU A 351 -27.80 0.90 -19.71
C LEU A 351 -29.09 0.68 -20.51
N GLY A 352 -30.25 0.71 -19.85
CA GLY A 352 -31.58 0.61 -20.44
C GLY A 352 -32.23 1.98 -20.68
N VAL A 353 -33.55 2.06 -20.51
CA VAL A 353 -34.30 3.31 -20.71
C VAL A 353 -34.31 4.11 -19.40
N GLY A 354 -33.68 5.28 -19.35
CA GLY A 354 -33.71 6.15 -18.16
C GLY A 354 -32.49 7.08 -18.01
N PRO A 355 -32.37 7.77 -16.85
CA PRO A 355 -31.19 8.58 -16.53
C PRO A 355 -29.93 7.73 -16.53
N SER A 356 -28.88 8.23 -17.18
CA SER A 356 -27.68 7.43 -17.42
C SER A 356 -26.91 7.08 -16.14
N LEU A 357 -26.99 7.91 -15.11
CA LEU A 357 -26.49 7.66 -13.75
C LEU A 357 -27.66 7.37 -12.80
N SER A 358 -27.60 6.26 -12.09
CA SER A 358 -28.64 5.78 -11.16
C SER A 358 -28.05 5.47 -9.80
N TYR A 359 -28.87 5.55 -8.75
CA TYR A 359 -28.49 5.19 -7.40
C TYR A 359 -29.50 4.23 -6.76
N ALA A 360 -29.04 3.42 -5.82
CA ALA A 360 -29.89 2.67 -4.90
C ALA A 360 -29.56 3.07 -3.46
N LEU A 361 -30.58 3.39 -2.68
CA LEU A 361 -30.51 3.55 -1.23
C LEU A 361 -31.03 2.27 -0.60
N ILE A 362 -30.19 1.62 0.20
CA ILE A 362 -30.53 0.42 0.95
C ILE A 362 -30.54 0.77 2.42
N ASP A 363 -31.69 0.72 3.10
CA ASP A 363 -31.74 1.02 4.55
C ASP A 363 -31.20 -0.16 5.40
N ILE A 364 -31.02 0.06 6.71
CA ILE A 364 -30.60 -0.99 7.66
C ILE A 364 -31.54 -2.20 7.73
N THR A 365 -32.78 -2.08 7.24
CA THR A 365 -33.73 -3.19 7.17
C THR A 365 -33.70 -3.89 5.80
N GLY A 366 -32.80 -3.46 4.92
CA GLY A 366 -32.59 -4.01 3.59
C GLY A 366 -33.53 -3.45 2.52
N GLN A 367 -34.41 -2.48 2.82
CA GLN A 367 -35.32 -1.93 1.81
C GLN A 367 -34.55 -1.13 0.77
N VAL A 368 -34.84 -1.38 -0.51
CA VAL A 368 -34.14 -0.76 -1.64
C VAL A 368 -35.03 0.29 -2.29
N GLN A 369 -34.52 1.52 -2.40
CA GLN A 369 -35.10 2.60 -3.20
C GLN A 369 -34.14 2.97 -4.33
N ILE A 370 -34.61 2.91 -5.58
CA ILE A 370 -33.81 3.28 -6.76
C ILE A 370 -34.25 4.64 -7.30
N GLY A 371 -33.28 5.46 -7.70
CA GLY A 371 -33.51 6.75 -8.33
C GLY A 371 -32.45 7.12 -9.37
N GLY A 372 -32.64 8.27 -10.02
CA GLY A 372 -31.72 8.80 -11.02
C GLY A 372 -30.96 10.01 -10.52
N VAL A 373 -29.72 10.18 -10.97
CA VAL A 373 -28.90 11.38 -10.73
C VAL A 373 -28.90 12.23 -12.00
N THR A 374 -29.23 13.51 -11.87
CA THR A 374 -29.25 14.45 -13.00
C THR A 374 -27.88 15.12 -13.19
N GLY A 375 -27.57 15.50 -14.44
CA GLY A 375 -26.38 16.30 -14.75
C GLY A 375 -25.07 15.51 -14.94
N ALA A 376 -25.08 14.19 -14.80
CA ALA A 376 -23.95 13.31 -15.10
C ALA A 376 -24.22 12.42 -16.32
N ALA A 377 -23.21 12.23 -17.17
CA ALA A 377 -23.27 11.30 -18.29
C ALA A 377 -22.98 9.86 -17.80
N GLY A 378 -23.59 8.86 -18.44
CA GLY A 378 -23.33 7.46 -18.11
C GLY A 378 -22.21 6.83 -18.94
N GLY A 379 -21.85 5.59 -18.61
CA GLY A 379 -20.83 4.82 -19.32
C GLY A 379 -19.39 5.21 -18.97
N ALA A 380 -19.20 5.79 -17.81
CA ALA A 380 -18.00 6.51 -17.41
C ALA A 380 -17.37 5.92 -16.14
N PRO A 381 -16.08 6.16 -15.88
CA PRO A 381 -15.50 5.93 -14.58
C PRO A 381 -16.26 6.57 -13.40
N VAL A 382 -16.56 5.82 -12.32
CA VAL A 382 -16.98 6.37 -11.00
C VAL A 382 -15.95 6.03 -9.93
N VAL A 383 -15.56 6.97 -9.07
CA VAL A 383 -14.66 6.68 -7.92
C VAL A 383 -15.19 7.30 -6.64
N TYR A 384 -14.67 6.82 -5.51
CA TYR A 384 -14.95 7.36 -4.19
C TYR A 384 -14.69 8.87 -4.17
N GLY A 385 -15.68 9.63 -3.71
CA GLY A 385 -15.54 11.05 -3.43
C GLY A 385 -15.41 11.32 -1.94
N ARG A 386 -15.87 12.51 -1.55
CA ARG A 386 -15.79 13.03 -0.20
C ARG A 386 -16.90 12.44 0.66
N GLN A 387 -16.59 12.20 1.93
CA GLN A 387 -17.56 11.77 2.92
C GLN A 387 -17.52 12.71 4.11
N THR A 388 -18.67 13.27 4.46
CA THR A 388 -18.88 14.06 5.67
C THR A 388 -20.08 13.49 6.44
N ALA A 389 -20.38 14.03 7.63
CA ALA A 389 -21.51 13.56 8.43
C ALA A 389 -22.88 13.75 7.75
N GLY A 390 -23.00 14.67 6.80
CA GLY A 390 -24.27 14.98 6.11
C GLY A 390 -24.22 14.80 4.60
N THR A 391 -23.05 14.51 4.01
CA THR A 391 -22.94 14.36 2.56
C THR A 391 -21.99 13.22 2.19
N VAL A 392 -22.29 12.58 1.06
CA VAL A 392 -21.39 11.66 0.37
C VAL A 392 -21.30 12.07 -1.08
N SER A 393 -20.13 11.97 -1.69
CA SER A 393 -19.95 12.29 -3.09
C SER A 393 -19.22 11.21 -3.87
N PHE A 394 -19.39 11.27 -5.19
CA PHE A 394 -18.74 10.38 -6.15
C PHE A 394 -18.16 11.21 -7.29
N PHE A 395 -16.92 10.93 -7.67
CA PHE A 395 -16.34 11.55 -8.86
C PHE A 395 -16.62 10.68 -10.09
N ILE A 396 -17.11 11.29 -11.17
CA ILE A 396 -17.48 10.64 -12.42
C ILE A 396 -16.66 11.23 -13.56
N CYS A 397 -15.81 10.43 -14.22
CA CYS A 397 -15.03 10.89 -15.38
C CYS A 397 -15.77 10.52 -16.66
N ASP A 398 -16.32 11.49 -17.37
CA ASP A 398 -16.98 11.21 -18.64
C ASP A 398 -16.01 10.93 -19.79
N THR A 399 -16.53 10.31 -20.85
CA THR A 399 -15.76 9.99 -22.06
C THR A 399 -15.31 11.23 -22.83
N ALA A 400 -15.82 12.42 -22.49
CA ALA A 400 -15.41 13.69 -23.09
C ALA A 400 -14.23 14.33 -22.34
N GLY A 401 -13.69 13.66 -21.32
CA GLY A 401 -12.54 14.14 -20.55
C GLY A 401 -12.92 15.04 -19.37
N THR A 402 -14.20 15.14 -19.02
CA THR A 402 -14.65 15.95 -17.89
C THR A 402 -14.80 15.07 -16.65
N VAL A 403 -14.30 15.53 -15.51
CA VAL A 403 -14.58 14.92 -14.21
C VAL A 403 -15.63 15.77 -13.49
N LYS A 404 -16.70 15.11 -13.05
CA LYS A 404 -17.79 15.70 -12.28
C LYS A 404 -17.81 15.13 -10.87
N GLU A 405 -18.24 15.92 -9.90
CA GLU A 405 -18.58 15.44 -8.56
C GLU A 405 -20.10 15.43 -8.42
N ALA A 406 -20.66 14.26 -8.11
CA ALA A 406 -22.07 14.10 -7.74
C ALA A 406 -22.17 13.96 -6.22
N ILE A 407 -22.81 14.92 -5.56
CA ILE A 407 -22.92 15.04 -4.11
C ILE A 407 -24.36 14.72 -3.72
N PHE A 408 -24.52 13.81 -2.77
CA PHE A 408 -25.80 13.48 -2.13
C PHE A 408 -25.80 14.01 -0.69
N ASP A 409 -26.86 14.72 -0.32
CA ASP A 409 -27.02 15.31 1.02
C ASP A 409 -28.07 14.59 1.89
N GLY A 410 -28.66 13.51 1.38
CA GLY A 410 -29.75 12.76 2.03
C GLY A 410 -31.10 12.98 1.38
N ASP A 411 -31.33 14.13 0.75
CA ASP A 411 -32.60 14.50 0.12
C ASP A 411 -32.46 14.69 -1.40
N ALA A 412 -31.36 15.28 -1.85
CA ALA A 412 -31.14 15.68 -3.22
C ALA A 412 -29.71 15.40 -3.72
N TRP A 413 -29.58 15.42 -5.04
CA TRP A 413 -28.30 15.32 -5.73
C TRP A 413 -27.88 16.66 -6.30
N THR A 414 -26.63 17.04 -6.08
CA THR A 414 -25.96 18.16 -6.75
C THR A 414 -24.82 17.63 -7.60
N THR A 415 -24.75 18.03 -8.88
CA THR A 415 -23.68 17.62 -9.78
C THR A 415 -22.91 18.84 -10.27
N ILE A 416 -21.59 18.87 -10.09
CA ILE A 416 -20.70 19.94 -10.53
C ILE A 416 -19.56 19.38 -11.38
N THR A 417 -19.10 20.15 -12.38
CA THR A 417 -17.84 19.84 -13.09
C THR A 417 -16.67 20.34 -12.25
N VAL A 418 -15.78 19.42 -11.87
CA VAL A 418 -14.59 19.74 -11.05
C VAL A 418 -13.32 19.80 -11.88
N TYR A 419 -13.27 19.14 -13.04
CA TYR A 419 -12.07 19.16 -13.89
C TYR A 419 -12.44 18.89 -15.35
N THR A 420 -11.70 19.50 -16.28
CA THR A 420 -11.77 19.15 -17.70
C THR A 420 -10.35 18.89 -18.18
N SER A 421 -10.09 17.64 -18.56
CA SER A 421 -8.82 17.21 -19.11
C SER A 421 -8.55 17.85 -20.46
N ALA A 422 -7.29 18.16 -20.72
CA ALA A 422 -6.81 18.59 -22.04
C ALA A 422 -6.55 17.40 -22.98
N GLY A 423 -6.72 16.16 -22.51
CA GLY A 423 -6.47 14.93 -23.22
C GLY A 423 -7.49 13.84 -22.86
N VAL A 424 -7.01 12.61 -22.74
CA VAL A 424 -7.84 11.43 -22.42
C VAL A 424 -7.52 10.97 -20.99
N PRO A 425 -8.47 11.10 -20.04
CA PRO A 425 -8.31 10.52 -18.71
C PRO A 425 -8.30 8.99 -18.76
N THR A 426 -7.31 8.39 -18.10
CA THR A 426 -7.19 6.93 -17.88
C THR A 426 -7.59 6.53 -16.45
N GLY A 427 -7.90 7.52 -15.60
CA GLY A 427 -8.46 7.31 -14.26
C GLY A 427 -8.50 8.57 -13.41
N ALA A 428 -9.25 8.55 -12.31
CA ALA A 428 -9.20 9.57 -11.28
C ALA A 428 -9.31 8.96 -9.88
N TRP A 429 -8.69 9.58 -8.89
CA TRP A 429 -8.67 9.11 -7.51
C TRP A 429 -8.69 10.29 -6.54
N TYR A 430 -9.63 10.30 -5.61
CA TYR A 430 -9.67 11.33 -4.59
C TYR A 430 -8.84 10.91 -3.37
N ASP A 431 -7.89 11.76 -2.97
CA ASP A 431 -7.11 11.56 -1.76
C ASP A 431 -7.63 12.44 -0.61
N PRO A 432 -8.22 11.86 0.45
CA PRO A 432 -8.71 12.63 1.58
C PRO A 432 -7.59 13.23 2.45
N GLN A 433 -6.35 12.73 2.36
CA GLN A 433 -5.23 13.29 3.14
C GLN A 433 -4.76 14.64 2.60
N THR A 434 -4.56 14.74 1.28
CA THR A 434 -4.13 15.99 0.63
C THR A 434 -5.30 16.84 0.16
N GLY A 435 -6.49 16.26 0.01
CA GLY A 435 -7.67 16.91 -0.56
C GLY A 435 -7.64 17.03 -2.09
N TYR A 436 -6.61 16.51 -2.75
CA TYR A 436 -6.48 16.53 -4.20
C TYR A 436 -7.25 15.41 -4.88
N LEU A 437 -7.77 15.71 -6.06
CA LEU A 437 -8.19 14.73 -7.05
C LEU A 437 -6.99 14.42 -7.95
N ILE A 438 -6.47 13.20 -7.84
CA ILE A 438 -5.39 12.68 -8.66
C ILE A 438 -5.98 12.19 -9.98
N VAL A 439 -5.62 12.82 -11.10
CA VAL A 439 -6.13 12.45 -12.44
C VAL A 439 -5.00 11.90 -13.28
N PHE A 440 -5.21 10.71 -13.83
CA PHE A 440 -4.31 10.07 -14.79
C PHE A 440 -4.80 10.42 -16.18
N GLU A 441 -3.94 10.99 -17.02
CA GLU A 441 -4.34 11.40 -18.36
C GLU A 441 -3.21 11.28 -19.40
N THR A 442 -3.60 11.07 -20.65
CA THR A 442 -2.72 11.17 -21.81
C THR A 442 -3.04 12.44 -22.59
N VAL A 443 -2.07 13.35 -22.70
CA VAL A 443 -2.21 14.61 -23.44
C VAL A 443 -1.19 14.65 -24.56
N ALA A 444 -1.66 14.66 -25.81
CA ALA A 444 -0.83 14.69 -27.01
C ALA A 444 0.29 13.63 -27.04
N GLY A 445 0.03 12.44 -26.51
CA GLY A 445 0.98 11.32 -26.48
C GLY A 445 1.95 11.32 -25.29
N ALA A 446 1.86 12.31 -24.39
CA ALA A 446 2.57 12.32 -23.13
C ALA A 446 1.64 11.94 -21.96
N TYR A 447 2.19 11.22 -20.99
CA TYR A 447 1.46 10.66 -19.85
C TYR A 447 1.65 11.51 -18.60
N PHE A 448 0.56 11.82 -17.90
CA PHE A 448 0.59 12.69 -16.73
C PHE A 448 -0.21 12.12 -15.57
N ILE A 449 0.29 12.40 -14.36
CA ILE A 449 -0.50 12.41 -13.12
C ILE A 449 -0.71 13.87 -12.74
N ARG A 450 -1.95 14.31 -12.68
CA ARG A 450 -2.36 15.67 -12.29
C ARG A 450 -2.88 15.66 -10.86
N TYR A 451 -2.45 16.65 -10.09
CA TYR A 451 -2.94 16.92 -8.76
C TYR A 451 -3.91 18.09 -8.90
N VAL A 452 -5.20 17.77 -8.98
CA VAL A 452 -6.25 18.76 -9.21
C VAL A 452 -6.86 19.14 -7.87
N ASP A 453 -7.04 20.43 -7.63
CA ASP A 453 -7.87 20.92 -6.54
C ASP A 453 -9.35 20.83 -6.97
N PRO A 454 -10.15 19.90 -6.42
CA PRO A 454 -11.56 19.75 -6.79
C PRO A 454 -12.44 20.97 -6.46
N GLU A 455 -12.03 21.89 -5.58
CA GLU A 455 -12.79 23.12 -5.30
C GLU A 455 -12.68 24.14 -6.44
N THR A 456 -11.49 24.27 -7.02
CA THR A 456 -11.19 25.28 -8.05
C THR A 456 -11.11 24.72 -9.46
N GLY A 457 -10.96 23.40 -9.58
CA GLY A 457 -10.65 22.67 -10.80
C GLY A 457 -9.29 22.95 -11.40
N SER A 458 -8.43 23.64 -10.66
CA SER A 458 -7.08 23.97 -11.11
C SER A 458 -6.11 22.81 -10.86
N THR A 459 -5.18 22.60 -11.79
CA THR A 459 -4.05 21.70 -11.57
C THR A 459 -3.04 22.39 -10.66
N ALA A 460 -2.95 21.94 -9.41
CA ALA A 460 -1.97 22.39 -8.43
C ALA A 460 -0.56 21.89 -8.77
N ASP A 461 -0.46 20.66 -9.29
CA ASP A 461 0.82 20.02 -9.61
C ASP A 461 0.68 18.93 -10.70
N SER A 462 1.80 18.50 -11.27
CA SER A 462 1.81 17.39 -12.23
C SER A 462 3.12 16.64 -12.28
N VAL A 463 3.04 15.32 -12.44
CA VAL A 463 4.17 14.43 -12.71
C VAL A 463 4.08 13.96 -14.16
N THR A 464 5.18 14.04 -14.90
CA THR A 464 5.28 13.44 -16.25
C THR A 464 5.79 12.01 -16.11
N LEU A 465 5.16 11.07 -16.81
CA LEU A 465 5.46 9.65 -16.74
C LEU A 465 6.09 9.16 -18.05
N ASP A 466 6.81 8.04 -17.97
CA ASP A 466 7.37 7.34 -19.13
C ASP A 466 6.34 6.43 -19.83
N ARG A 467 5.26 6.09 -19.14
CA ARG A 467 4.17 5.21 -19.58
C ARG A 467 2.82 5.60 -18.99
N ASP A 468 1.75 5.00 -19.48
CA ASP A 468 0.42 5.11 -18.91
C ASP A 468 0.24 4.21 -17.68
N TYR A 469 -0.43 4.76 -16.68
CA TYR A 469 -0.97 4.00 -15.57
C TYR A 469 -2.48 4.13 -15.55
N PHE A 470 -3.11 3.06 -15.10
CA PHE A 470 -4.54 2.93 -15.00
C PHE A 470 -4.92 2.62 -13.56
N ILE A 471 -6.04 3.23 -13.17
CA ILE A 471 -6.79 2.88 -11.97
C ILE A 471 -8.23 2.54 -12.34
N SER A 472 -8.42 2.15 -13.61
CA SER A 472 -9.75 1.95 -14.18
C SER A 472 -9.83 0.99 -15.36
N THR A 473 -8.80 0.17 -15.59
CA THR A 473 -8.86 -0.82 -16.66
C THR A 473 -9.91 -1.88 -16.33
N GLY A 474 -10.92 -1.93 -17.18
CA GLY A 474 -12.05 -2.83 -17.06
C GLY A 474 -13.12 -2.46 -18.08
N THR A 475 -13.71 -3.47 -18.71
CA THR A 475 -14.92 -3.29 -19.50
C THR A 475 -16.09 -2.82 -18.61
N PHE A 476 -17.28 -2.61 -19.17
CA PHE A 476 -18.52 -2.38 -18.43
C PHE A 476 -18.82 -3.40 -17.29
N ALA A 477 -18.01 -4.45 -17.11
CA ALA A 477 -18.01 -5.33 -15.95
C ALA A 477 -17.32 -4.70 -14.73
N THR A 478 -18.04 -4.51 -13.62
CA THR A 478 -17.58 -4.54 -12.19
C THR A 478 -16.07 -4.48 -11.90
N GLY A 479 -15.65 -3.56 -11.04
CA GLY A 479 -14.23 -3.39 -10.72
C GLY A 479 -13.90 -2.26 -9.77
N ARG A 480 -14.86 -1.42 -9.34
CA ARG A 480 -14.57 -0.15 -8.66
C ARG A 480 -14.94 -0.13 -7.19
N GLU A 481 -15.99 -0.87 -6.85
CA GLU A 481 -16.27 -1.36 -5.52
C GLU A 481 -15.14 -2.21 -4.94
N ARG A 482 -14.14 -2.55 -5.79
CA ARG A 482 -12.97 -3.39 -5.52
C ARG A 482 -11.70 -2.64 -5.17
N TYR A 483 -11.82 -1.34 -4.89
CA TYR A 483 -10.73 -0.52 -4.39
C TYR A 483 -11.07 0.04 -3.03
N TRP A 484 -10.15 -0.09 -2.08
CA TRP A 484 -10.29 0.53 -0.78
C TRP A 484 -9.22 1.58 -0.61
N PRO A 485 -9.62 2.86 -0.57
CA PRO A 485 -8.66 3.93 -0.60
C PRO A 485 -7.88 4.01 0.70
N ARG A 486 -6.56 4.20 0.54
CA ARG A 486 -5.68 4.61 1.62
C ARG A 486 -5.30 6.07 1.41
N PRO A 487 -5.50 6.94 2.43
CA PRO A 487 -5.02 8.31 2.33
C PRO A 487 -3.51 8.36 2.03
N GLY A 488 -3.12 9.19 1.07
CA GLY A 488 -1.73 9.40 0.64
C GLY A 488 -1.18 8.44 -0.40
N TYR A 489 -1.95 7.42 -0.83
CA TYR A 489 -1.49 6.39 -1.77
C TYR A 489 -2.52 6.06 -2.85
N VAL A 490 -2.04 5.51 -3.97
CA VAL A 490 -2.89 4.96 -5.04
C VAL A 490 -2.25 3.70 -5.62
N MET A 491 -2.97 2.57 -5.62
CA MET A 491 -2.59 1.37 -6.38
C MET A 491 -3.02 1.48 -7.84
N MET A 492 -2.15 1.07 -8.76
CA MET A 492 -2.28 1.26 -10.20
C MET A 492 -1.82 0.01 -10.98
N THR A 493 -2.26 -0.14 -12.22
CA THR A 493 -1.77 -1.14 -13.19
C THR A 493 -1.37 -0.46 -14.50
N GLU A 494 -0.65 -1.15 -15.38
CA GLU A 494 -0.33 -0.69 -16.75
C GLU A 494 -1.42 -1.06 -17.77
N GLY A 495 -2.46 -1.76 -17.34
CA GLY A 495 -3.63 -2.04 -18.18
C GLY A 495 -3.41 -3.15 -19.19
N LEU A 496 -3.77 -2.93 -20.46
CA LEU A 496 -3.71 -3.98 -21.48
C LEU A 496 -2.25 -4.29 -21.85
N ASN A 497 -1.85 -5.56 -21.74
CA ASN A 497 -0.48 -6.05 -21.87
C ASN A 497 0.46 -5.62 -20.73
N ASP A 498 -0.11 -5.37 -19.55
CA ASP A 498 0.64 -5.23 -18.30
C ASP A 498 1.53 -6.47 -18.08
N ASP A 499 2.74 -6.26 -17.55
CA ASP A 499 3.68 -7.33 -17.19
C ASP A 499 3.33 -8.04 -15.88
N GLY A 500 2.06 -7.95 -15.48
CA GLY A 500 1.51 -8.57 -14.29
C GLY A 500 1.89 -7.83 -13.02
N ARG A 501 2.10 -6.51 -13.09
CA ARG A 501 2.54 -5.72 -11.95
C ARG A 501 1.45 -4.81 -11.41
N VAL A 502 1.42 -4.75 -10.09
CA VAL A 502 0.68 -3.72 -9.36
C VAL A 502 1.69 -2.66 -8.94
N TYR A 503 1.37 -1.40 -9.19
CA TYR A 503 2.19 -0.24 -8.85
C TYR A 503 1.56 0.54 -7.71
N LEU A 504 2.38 1.22 -6.90
CA LEU A 504 1.94 2.09 -5.82
C LEU A 504 2.51 3.49 -6.04
N LEU A 505 1.62 4.46 -6.25
CA LEU A 505 1.93 5.88 -6.18
C LEU A 505 1.89 6.34 -4.72
N ASN A 506 2.99 6.91 -4.24
CA ASN A 506 2.99 7.73 -3.05
C ASN A 506 2.70 9.18 -3.46
N ILE A 507 1.52 9.69 -3.06
CA ILE A 507 0.99 10.98 -3.51
C ILE A 507 1.88 12.13 -3.04
N GLY A 508 2.35 12.08 -1.78
CA GLY A 508 3.14 13.16 -1.18
C GLY A 508 4.55 13.28 -1.75
N SER A 509 5.25 12.16 -1.92
CA SER A 509 6.60 12.13 -2.50
C SER A 509 6.61 12.12 -4.02
N LYS A 510 5.46 11.87 -4.66
CA LYS A 510 5.30 11.77 -6.12
C LYS A 510 6.16 10.67 -6.74
N THR A 511 6.34 9.58 -6.01
CA THR A 511 7.13 8.42 -6.44
C THR A 511 6.22 7.24 -6.74
N ILE A 512 6.60 6.46 -7.76
CA ILE A 512 5.92 5.22 -8.14
C ILE A 512 6.87 4.07 -7.86
N SER A 513 6.37 3.04 -7.20
CA SER A 513 7.10 1.81 -6.90
C SER A 513 6.29 0.60 -7.36
N THR A 514 6.96 -0.51 -7.65
CA THR A 514 6.27 -1.79 -7.86
C THR A 514 5.84 -2.33 -6.51
N PHE A 515 4.53 -2.49 -6.34
CA PHE A 515 3.90 -3.02 -5.14
C PHE A 515 3.96 -4.55 -5.11
N ALA A 516 3.63 -5.17 -6.24
CA ALA A 516 3.68 -6.61 -6.40
C ALA A 516 3.82 -7.00 -7.86
N GLU A 517 4.31 -8.21 -8.09
CA GLU A 517 4.51 -8.80 -9.42
C GLU A 517 3.92 -10.22 -9.43
N ASN A 518 3.08 -10.50 -10.40
CA ASN A 518 2.60 -11.83 -10.72
C ASN A 518 2.88 -12.11 -12.20
N THR A 519 4.00 -12.77 -12.44
CA THR A 519 4.48 -13.11 -13.79
C THR A 519 3.69 -14.22 -14.48
N ALA A 520 2.66 -14.80 -13.83
CA ALA A 520 1.87 -15.89 -14.40
C ALA A 520 0.70 -15.39 -15.27
N ILE A 521 0.39 -14.09 -15.24
CA ILE A 521 -0.79 -13.51 -15.90
C ILE A 521 -0.38 -12.23 -16.64
N ASP A 522 -0.63 -12.20 -17.95
CA ASP A 522 -0.22 -11.12 -18.86
C ASP A 522 -1.23 -9.94 -18.93
N ASN A 523 -2.19 -9.89 -18.00
CA ASN A 523 -3.23 -8.86 -17.97
C ASN A 523 -3.90 -8.78 -16.58
N ILE A 524 -3.20 -8.20 -15.61
CA ILE A 524 -3.83 -7.84 -14.33
C ILE A 524 -4.63 -6.56 -14.56
N ASP A 525 -5.95 -6.72 -14.59
CA ASP A 525 -6.87 -5.60 -14.52
C ASP A 525 -7.69 -5.66 -13.23
N PHE A 526 -8.33 -4.55 -12.91
CA PHE A 526 -9.05 -4.40 -11.65
C PHE A 526 -10.41 -5.11 -11.62
N THR A 527 -10.78 -5.78 -12.72
CA THR A 527 -11.91 -6.71 -12.76
C THR A 527 -11.50 -8.12 -12.31
N THR A 528 -10.19 -8.41 -12.25
CA THR A 528 -9.64 -9.73 -11.89
C THR A 528 -9.11 -9.83 -10.46
N GLY A 529 -9.06 -8.70 -9.72
CA GLY A 529 -8.58 -8.64 -8.35
C GLY A 529 -9.38 -7.70 -7.43
N ILE A 530 -9.00 -7.69 -6.16
CA ILE A 530 -9.56 -6.88 -5.06
C ILE A 530 -8.38 -6.15 -4.41
N PHE A 531 -8.42 -4.82 -4.30
CA PHE A 531 -7.26 -3.99 -3.95
C PHE A 531 -7.53 -3.20 -2.67
N ASP A 532 -7.05 -3.74 -1.56
CA ASP A 532 -7.17 -3.10 -0.25
C ASP A 532 -5.90 -2.30 0.06
N GLN A 533 -5.92 -1.01 -0.30
CA GLN A 533 -4.76 -0.15 -0.09
C GLN A 533 -4.51 0.13 1.39
N ASN A 534 -5.55 0.09 2.24
CA ASN A 534 -5.38 0.30 3.69
C ASN A 534 -4.57 -0.83 4.30
N LYS A 535 -4.82 -2.06 3.83
CA LYS A 535 -4.09 -3.25 4.27
C LYS A 535 -2.81 -3.53 3.50
N LEU A 536 -2.56 -2.76 2.44
CA LEU A 536 -1.49 -3.05 1.50
C LEU A 536 -1.58 -4.50 1.05
N ALA A 537 -2.76 -4.85 0.54
CA ALA A 537 -3.04 -6.18 0.04
C ALA A 537 -3.74 -6.07 -1.31
N TYR A 538 -3.40 -6.95 -2.23
CA TYR A 538 -4.29 -7.27 -3.34
C TYR A 538 -4.62 -8.76 -3.31
N TYR A 539 -5.87 -9.09 -3.61
CA TYR A 539 -6.34 -10.46 -3.69
C TYR A 539 -6.67 -10.77 -5.14
N GLN A 540 -6.29 -11.96 -5.60
CA GLN A 540 -6.51 -12.41 -6.97
C GLN A 540 -6.95 -13.86 -6.99
N ALA A 541 -7.87 -14.18 -7.90
CA ALA A 541 -8.35 -15.54 -8.10
C ALA A 541 -8.53 -15.89 -9.59
N PHE A 542 -8.39 -14.93 -10.51
CA PHE A 542 -8.59 -15.19 -11.93
C PHE A 542 -7.56 -16.18 -12.47
N GLY A 543 -8.02 -17.20 -13.19
CA GLY A 543 -7.15 -18.24 -13.74
C GLY A 543 -6.75 -19.30 -12.71
N ASP A 544 -7.28 -19.21 -11.50
CA ASP A 544 -7.02 -20.13 -10.39
C ASP A 544 -8.32 -20.64 -9.75
N ASP A 545 -8.26 -21.65 -8.90
CA ASP A 545 -9.41 -22.16 -8.13
C ASP A 545 -9.45 -21.65 -6.67
N VAL A 546 -8.50 -20.78 -6.32
CA VAL A 546 -8.33 -20.20 -4.98
C VAL A 546 -8.16 -18.68 -5.04
N TRP A 547 -8.50 -18.01 -3.93
CA TRP A 547 -8.13 -16.61 -3.73
C TRP A 547 -6.75 -16.55 -3.08
N THR A 548 -5.82 -15.87 -3.74
CA THR A 548 -4.48 -15.62 -3.23
C THR A 548 -4.37 -14.16 -2.83
N GLU A 549 -4.09 -13.92 -1.56
CA GLU A 549 -3.63 -12.64 -1.06
C GLU A 549 -2.16 -12.45 -1.44
N TYR A 550 -1.84 -11.26 -1.92
CA TYR A 550 -0.50 -10.81 -2.16
C TYR A 550 -0.27 -9.54 -1.34
N ARG A 551 0.72 -9.60 -0.46
CA ARG A 551 1.26 -8.43 0.24
C ARG A 551 2.75 -8.34 -0.03
N PRO A 552 3.32 -7.13 -0.16
CA PRO A 552 4.76 -6.98 -0.13
C PRO A 552 5.29 -7.67 1.14
N PRO A 553 6.46 -8.33 1.09
CA PRO A 553 7.13 -8.74 2.31
C PRO A 553 7.22 -7.52 3.23
N ASN A 554 6.59 -7.60 4.39
CA ASN A 554 6.57 -6.52 5.35
C ASN A 554 7.14 -6.98 6.68
N ILE A 555 7.51 -6.00 7.50
CA ILE A 555 7.97 -6.24 8.85
C ILE A 555 7.03 -5.41 9.71
N LEU A 556 6.19 -6.12 10.46
CA LEU A 556 5.20 -5.49 11.33
C LEU A 556 5.85 -5.22 12.69
N PRO A 557 5.70 -4.01 13.26
CA PRO A 557 6.04 -3.75 14.64
C PRO A 557 5.37 -4.77 15.56
N GLY A 558 6.17 -5.56 16.27
CA GLY A 558 5.63 -6.52 17.23
C GLY A 558 5.45 -5.91 18.61
N LEU A 559 4.47 -6.43 19.33
CA LEU A 559 4.31 -6.18 20.76
C LEU A 559 5.29 -7.06 21.54
N ILE A 560 5.77 -6.55 22.67
CA ILE A 560 6.63 -7.31 23.59
C ILE A 560 5.92 -7.46 24.92
N ASP A 561 5.91 -8.68 25.45
CA ASP A 561 5.33 -8.95 26.76
C ASP A 561 6.10 -8.17 27.83
N VAL A 562 5.36 -7.61 28.80
CA VAL A 562 5.94 -6.83 29.90
C VAL A 562 6.97 -7.65 30.67
N GLU A 563 6.73 -8.95 30.87
CA GLU A 563 7.67 -9.86 31.52
C GLU A 563 9.00 -9.97 30.75
N ILE A 564 8.94 -10.10 29.42
CA ILE A 564 10.13 -10.16 28.56
C ILE A 564 10.87 -8.83 28.61
N MET A 565 10.14 -7.70 28.55
CA MET A 565 10.73 -6.37 28.67
C MET A 565 11.47 -6.22 30.00
N LEU A 566 10.82 -6.52 31.13
CA LEU A 566 11.42 -6.42 32.46
C LEU A 566 12.61 -7.36 32.64
N THR A 567 12.55 -8.57 32.09
CA THR A 567 13.66 -9.53 32.11
C THR A 567 14.89 -8.98 31.36
N LYS A 568 14.68 -8.42 30.16
CA LYS A 568 15.75 -7.78 29.38
C LYS A 568 16.35 -6.61 30.16
N LEU A 569 15.54 -5.77 30.78
CA LEU A 569 16.02 -4.64 31.59
C LEU A 569 16.81 -5.07 32.82
N ALA A 570 16.35 -6.10 33.52
CA ALA A 570 17.04 -6.64 34.68
C ALA A 570 18.39 -7.27 34.31
N SER A 571 18.49 -7.89 33.13
CA SER A 571 19.75 -8.43 32.62
C SER A 571 20.81 -7.35 32.39
N LEU A 572 20.41 -6.14 31.97
CA LEU A 572 21.31 -4.98 31.86
C LEU A 572 21.81 -4.49 33.23
N ALA A 573 21.04 -4.74 34.29
CA ALA A 573 21.43 -4.47 35.67
C ALA A 573 22.20 -5.64 36.31
N GLY A 574 22.44 -6.74 35.59
CA GLY A 574 23.22 -7.90 36.04
C GLY A 574 22.42 -9.02 36.68
N TYR A 575 21.09 -9.01 36.60
CA TYR A 575 20.23 -10.07 37.12
C TYR A 575 19.83 -11.05 36.03
N GLY A 576 19.98 -12.35 36.30
CA GLY A 576 19.53 -13.42 35.41
C GLY A 576 18.02 -13.69 35.54
N PRO A 577 17.38 -14.33 34.54
CA PRO A 577 15.95 -14.66 34.59
C PRO A 577 15.55 -15.49 35.82
N SER A 578 16.45 -16.37 36.29
CA SER A 578 16.23 -17.20 37.49
C SER A 578 16.22 -16.43 38.81
N GLU A 579 16.64 -15.16 38.79
CA GLU A 579 16.68 -14.27 39.96
C GLU A 579 15.46 -13.34 40.02
N LEU A 580 14.57 -13.42 39.01
CA LEU A 580 13.37 -12.61 38.90
C LEU A 580 12.15 -13.43 39.29
N VAL A 581 11.27 -12.83 40.08
CA VAL A 581 9.96 -13.37 40.41
C VAL A 581 8.92 -12.33 40.00
N PHE A 582 8.02 -12.75 39.11
CA PHE A 582 6.97 -11.92 38.55
C PHE A 582 5.63 -12.35 39.17
N ASP A 583 5.18 -11.63 40.20
CA ASP A 583 3.89 -11.88 40.84
C ASP A 583 2.83 -10.88 40.35
N GLY A 584 1.66 -11.37 39.95
CA GLY A 584 0.51 -10.52 39.56
C GLY A 584 0.37 -10.21 38.07
N PHE A 585 1.10 -10.91 37.19
CA PHE A 585 0.93 -10.81 35.73
C PHE A 585 -0.10 -11.78 35.13
N ASP A 586 -0.73 -12.62 35.95
CA ASP A 586 -1.82 -13.50 35.52
C ASP A 586 -2.99 -12.67 34.95
N GLY A 587 -3.25 -12.81 33.65
CA GLY A 587 -4.32 -12.10 32.93
C GLY A 587 -3.86 -10.89 32.11
N LEU A 588 -2.58 -10.50 32.15
CA LEU A 588 -1.99 -9.49 31.26
C LEU A 588 -1.43 -10.16 30.00
N ALA A 589 -2.31 -10.77 29.19
CA ALA A 589 -1.96 -11.11 27.82
C ALA A 589 -1.84 -9.82 27.00
N PRO A 590 -1.05 -9.79 25.91
CA PRO A 590 -1.13 -8.72 24.91
C PRO A 590 -2.48 -8.85 24.20
N GLU A 591 -3.56 -8.37 24.82
CA GLU A 591 -4.88 -8.35 24.20
C GLU A 591 -4.95 -7.21 23.19
N GLY A 592 -5.28 -7.60 21.95
CA GLY A 592 -5.82 -6.68 20.98
C GLY A 592 -7.09 -6.04 21.51
N ASP A 593 -7.16 -4.72 21.34
CA ASP A 593 -8.37 -3.93 21.25
C ASP A 593 -9.43 -4.12 22.35
N HIS A 594 -9.15 -3.66 23.57
CA HIS A 594 -10.22 -3.19 24.46
C HIS A 594 -9.80 -1.94 25.25
N SER A 595 -10.52 -0.86 25.00
CA SER A 595 -10.42 0.43 25.69
C SER A 595 -10.98 0.34 27.11
N GLU A 596 -10.17 0.04 28.11
CA GLU A 596 -10.46 0.44 29.49
C GLU A 596 -9.22 1.04 30.16
N GLU A 597 -9.45 2.23 30.71
CA GLU A 597 -8.47 3.13 31.30
C GLU A 597 -7.97 2.55 32.63
N TYR A 598 -6.76 1.99 32.67
CA TYR A 598 -6.10 1.63 33.92
C TYR A 598 -5.22 2.77 34.43
N VAL A 599 -5.63 3.36 35.55
CA VAL A 599 -4.86 4.36 36.31
C VAL A 599 -3.78 3.65 37.12
N LEU A 600 -2.51 4.04 36.90
CA LEU A 600 -1.32 3.60 37.65
C LEU A 600 -1.27 4.09 39.10
#